data_AF-A0AAD7BFG4-F1
#
_entry.id   AF-A0AAD7BFG4-F1
#
_cell.length_a   1.000
_cell.length_b   1.000
_cell.length_c   1.000
_cell.angle_alpha   90.00
_cell.angle_beta   90.00
_cell.angle_gamma   90.00
#
_symmetry.space_group_name_H-M   'P 1'
#
loop_
_entity.id
_entity.type
_entity.pdbx_description
1 polymer ?
#
loop_
_entity_poly.entity_id
_entity_poly.type
_entity_poly.pdbx_seq_one_letter_code
_entity_poly.pdbx_strand_id
1 'polypeptide(L)'
;MSGLTTRLKAAYAQINFNRVTLAFFLFSFFHCCAQGLIQSLLFSLDSQFSGVVTGIVEAAAIPPENMTFIQGSSGAYTLQMCDDIPYARTPSPCMVIFQSGVDVDGLVNDEASDIIKDFTDGFSVAPEQDSSGRIDGVKLVTQSDNVFLSERCAQILVFPRQELDNGVREDVASIFLQFWLFGVSAFAVSQGSIPHLLTAFGTRFLVTAWSAYIVAFRTNDRKTKFSQIVSAPGTPCGVNLFPTYFEMHMAYDIADLILSCTALVLSAVLSWKLLKMYNAQSFNRVGAPAHITRIYKFFMAVKACLQLGVFVLMAATGLWIDVLANTSMRFISDHTAVYYALIISTSILVIPFSVLGWYGVKKESPRMMILFLGIGVYFVVGWSVMFDSQIYRWSFVQWPLMAIYTVASFILIIASAVLGAICWRNFGKGLAQYLHAEAVLASSNFAPGVFDKDVEKSGDFYTYNEDLKPTFQSTEAWPVTDAVRMPGPVRGPGPAYQKPYNGLV
;
A
#
# COMPACT_ATOMS: atom_id res chain seq x y z
N MET A 1 -29.15 -0.32 -11.40
CA MET A 1 -29.05 0.89 -10.54
C MET A 1 -29.87 0.81 -9.25
N SER A 2 -31.09 0.27 -9.24
CA SER A 2 -31.94 0.17 -8.01
C SER A 2 -31.30 -0.62 -6.85
N GLY A 3 -30.52 -1.67 -7.13
CA GLY A 3 -29.82 -2.42 -6.08
C GLY A 3 -28.71 -1.63 -5.37
N LEU A 4 -28.05 -0.70 -6.08
CA LEU A 4 -26.96 0.11 -5.50
C LEU A 4 -27.53 1.14 -4.52
N THR A 5 -28.64 1.80 -4.87
CA THR A 5 -29.27 2.79 -3.98
C THR A 5 -29.80 2.16 -2.70
N THR A 6 -30.40 0.96 -2.77
CA THR A 6 -30.83 0.22 -1.57
C THR A 6 -29.64 -0.16 -0.69
N ARG A 7 -28.52 -0.62 -1.28
CA ARG A 7 -27.30 -0.94 -0.52
C ARG A 7 -26.66 0.30 0.11
N LEU A 8 -26.63 1.43 -0.60
CA LEU A 8 -26.13 2.70 -0.08
C LEU A 8 -27.00 3.20 1.09
N LYS A 9 -28.34 3.11 0.97
CA LYS A 9 -29.25 3.45 2.07
C LYS A 9 -29.04 2.56 3.29
N ALA A 10 -28.87 1.25 3.09
CA ALA A 10 -28.59 0.32 4.17
C ALA A 10 -27.25 0.62 4.86
N ALA A 11 -26.18 0.85 4.09
CA ALA A 11 -24.88 1.26 4.62
C ALA A 11 -24.97 2.58 5.39
N TYR A 12 -25.67 3.58 4.84
CA TYR A 12 -25.88 4.87 5.50
C TYR A 12 -26.64 4.73 6.83
N ALA A 13 -27.68 3.91 6.86
CA ALA A 13 -28.44 3.62 8.08
C ALA A 13 -27.54 2.95 9.14
N GLN A 14 -26.69 1.99 8.74
CA GLN A 14 -25.78 1.29 9.64
C GLN A 14 -24.67 2.21 10.19
N ILE A 15 -24.15 3.11 9.38
CA ILE A 15 -23.14 4.11 9.79
C ILE A 15 -23.71 5.04 10.86
N ASN A 16 -24.93 5.54 10.66
CA ASN A 16 -25.57 6.47 11.60
C ASN A 16 -26.12 5.79 12.87
N PHE A 17 -26.25 4.47 12.89
CA PHE A 17 -26.83 3.76 14.02
C PHE A 17 -25.92 3.73 15.26
N ASN A 18 -24.59 3.79 15.07
CA ASN A 18 -23.63 3.69 16.17
C ASN A 18 -22.68 4.88 16.21
N ARG A 19 -22.71 5.63 17.32
CA ARG A 19 -21.83 6.78 17.58
C ARG A 19 -20.34 6.43 17.40
N VAL A 20 -19.92 5.21 17.77
CA VAL A 20 -18.52 4.77 17.62
C VAL A 20 -18.14 4.59 16.16
N THR A 21 -19.04 4.00 15.37
CA THR A 21 -18.86 3.76 13.94
C THR A 21 -18.80 5.08 13.15
N LEU A 22 -19.69 6.01 13.45
CA LEU A 22 -19.66 7.36 12.89
C LEU A 22 -18.37 8.09 13.27
N ALA A 23 -17.94 8.02 14.54
CA ALA A 23 -16.70 8.64 14.98
C ALA A 23 -15.47 8.08 14.23
N PHE A 24 -15.39 6.77 14.04
CA PHE A 24 -14.29 6.15 13.28
C PHE A 24 -14.28 6.56 11.81
N PHE A 25 -15.45 6.65 11.18
CA PHE A 25 -15.57 7.11 9.80
C PHE A 25 -15.13 8.58 9.66
N LEU A 26 -15.66 9.49 10.49
CA LEU A 26 -15.30 10.91 10.47
C LEU A 26 -13.81 11.10 10.75
N PHE A 27 -13.27 10.42 11.76
CA PHE A 27 -11.85 10.42 12.05
C PHE A 27 -11.01 9.98 10.84
N SER A 28 -11.39 8.87 10.19
CA SER A 28 -10.67 8.37 9.02
C SER A 28 -10.71 9.35 7.85
N PHE A 29 -11.85 10.02 7.65
CA PHE A 29 -12.02 11.05 6.62
C PHE A 29 -11.13 12.27 6.87
N PHE A 30 -11.27 12.91 8.04
CA PHE A 30 -10.49 14.11 8.37
C PHE A 30 -8.99 13.83 8.38
N HIS A 31 -8.59 12.67 8.89
CA HIS A 31 -7.19 12.29 8.85
C HIS A 31 -6.70 12.06 7.42
N CYS A 32 -7.45 11.37 6.57
CA CYS A 32 -7.09 11.21 5.16
C CYS A 32 -6.86 12.55 4.47
N CYS A 33 -7.73 13.54 4.71
CA CYS A 33 -7.57 14.88 4.16
C CYS A 33 -6.34 15.60 4.73
N ALA A 34 -6.13 15.57 6.04
CA ALA A 34 -5.00 16.23 6.69
C ALA A 34 -3.65 15.63 6.27
N GLN A 35 -3.54 14.30 6.27
CA GLN A 35 -2.32 13.62 5.85
C GLN A 35 -2.10 13.75 4.33
N GLY A 36 -3.16 13.64 3.53
CA GLY A 36 -3.08 13.89 2.09
C GLY A 36 -2.60 15.30 1.76
N LEU A 37 -3.00 16.30 2.54
CA LEU A 37 -2.52 17.68 2.38
C LEU A 37 -1.01 17.80 2.70
N ILE A 38 -0.55 17.27 3.83
CA ILE A 38 0.88 17.31 4.19
C ILE A 38 1.74 16.59 3.13
N GLN A 39 1.30 15.40 2.68
CA GLN A 39 1.99 14.65 1.64
C GLN A 39 1.98 15.38 0.28
N SER A 40 0.93 16.15 -0.02
CA SER A 40 0.89 16.99 -1.23
C SER A 40 1.86 18.19 -1.13
N LEU A 41 2.08 18.72 0.07
CA LEU A 41 3.07 19.78 0.31
C LEU A 41 4.50 19.24 0.18
N LEU A 42 4.77 18.05 0.72
CA LEU A 42 6.04 17.32 0.49
C LEU A 42 6.29 17.10 -1.01
N PHE A 43 5.28 16.55 -1.72
CA PHE A 43 5.36 16.35 -3.16
C PHE A 43 5.66 17.65 -3.92
N SER A 44 5.00 18.74 -3.55
CA SER A 44 5.22 20.05 -4.20
C SER A 44 6.64 20.57 -3.94
N LEU A 45 7.16 20.37 -2.73
CA LEU A 45 8.50 20.78 -2.35
C LEU A 45 9.54 19.97 -3.12
N ASP A 46 9.43 18.65 -3.10
CA ASP A 46 10.34 17.74 -3.81
C ASP A 46 10.28 17.96 -5.33
N SER A 47 9.08 18.15 -5.89
CA SER A 47 8.91 18.43 -7.32
C SER A 47 9.51 19.77 -7.73
N GLN A 48 9.41 20.80 -6.89
CA GLN A 48 10.01 22.10 -7.17
C GLN A 48 11.53 22.00 -7.23
N PHE A 49 12.15 21.42 -6.20
CA PHE A 49 13.62 21.29 -6.15
C PHE A 49 14.14 20.26 -7.18
N SER A 50 13.41 19.18 -7.46
CA SER A 50 13.73 18.27 -8.56
C SER A 50 13.73 19.01 -9.90
N GLY A 51 12.74 19.85 -10.17
CA GLY A 51 12.66 20.66 -11.39
C GLY A 51 13.85 21.60 -11.56
N VAL A 52 14.27 22.26 -10.46
CA VAL A 52 15.46 23.13 -10.43
C VAL A 52 16.71 22.34 -10.82
N VAL A 53 16.97 21.23 -10.12
CA VAL A 53 18.18 20.43 -10.32
C VAL A 53 18.17 19.79 -11.71
N THR A 54 17.02 19.30 -12.17
CA THR A 54 16.83 18.76 -13.53
C THR A 54 17.15 19.81 -14.59
N GLY A 55 16.67 21.05 -14.45
CA GLY A 55 16.99 22.13 -15.36
C GLY A 55 18.49 22.43 -15.45
N ILE A 56 19.21 22.39 -14.32
CA ILE A 56 20.67 22.57 -14.29
C ILE A 56 21.39 21.42 -15.00
N VAL A 57 21.03 20.18 -14.68
CA VAL A 57 21.65 18.98 -15.25
C VAL A 57 21.42 18.91 -16.77
N GLU A 58 20.22 19.26 -17.23
CA GLU A 58 19.88 19.29 -18.66
C GLU A 58 20.56 20.45 -19.40
N ALA A 59 20.64 21.64 -18.80
CA ALA A 59 21.36 22.78 -19.40
C ALA A 59 22.86 22.52 -19.53
N ALA A 60 23.44 21.74 -18.61
CA ALA A 60 24.83 21.29 -18.69
C ALA A 60 25.06 20.17 -19.73
N ALA A 61 24.02 19.73 -20.44
CA ALA A 61 24.06 18.63 -21.39
C ALA A 61 24.61 17.31 -20.80
N ILE A 62 24.35 17.06 -19.51
CA ILE A 62 24.71 15.78 -18.89
C ILE A 62 23.79 14.68 -19.47
N PRO A 63 24.35 13.57 -20.01
CA PRO A 63 23.55 12.51 -20.60
C PRO A 63 22.54 11.90 -19.61
N PRO A 64 21.26 11.69 -20.00
CA PRO A 64 20.23 11.13 -19.13
C PRO A 64 20.47 9.67 -18.73
N GLU A 65 21.33 8.95 -19.44
CA GLU A 65 21.79 7.60 -19.09
C GLU A 65 22.71 7.58 -17.87
N ASN A 66 23.37 8.71 -17.55
CA ASN A 66 24.31 8.77 -16.44
C ASN A 66 23.56 8.68 -15.11
N MET A 67 24.06 7.83 -14.23
CA MET A 67 23.60 7.72 -12.85
C MET A 67 24.73 7.93 -11.87
N THR A 68 24.40 8.31 -10.64
CA THR A 68 25.40 8.45 -9.59
C THR A 68 25.33 7.31 -8.60
N PHE A 69 26.48 7.04 -7.99
CA PHE A 69 26.62 6.11 -6.89
C PHE A 69 27.55 6.70 -5.84
N ILE A 70 27.05 6.77 -4.60
CA ILE A 70 27.79 7.24 -3.45
C ILE A 70 28.37 6.06 -2.65
N GLN A 71 29.66 6.15 -2.34
CA GLN A 71 30.36 5.21 -1.47
C GLN A 71 31.00 5.95 -0.28
N GLY A 72 31.26 5.22 0.80
CA GLY A 72 31.97 5.73 1.96
C GLY A 72 31.06 6.03 3.16
N SER A 73 31.66 6.62 4.19
CA SER A 73 31.01 7.01 5.45
C SER A 73 31.14 8.51 5.69
N SER A 74 30.40 9.05 6.65
CA SER A 74 30.43 10.48 7.01
C SER A 74 31.85 11.06 7.04
N GLY A 75 32.10 12.08 6.22
CA GLY A 75 33.40 12.74 6.08
C GLY A 75 34.36 12.14 5.05
N ALA A 76 34.04 10.98 4.46
CA ALA A 76 34.87 10.30 3.46
C ALA A 76 34.00 9.74 2.33
N TYR A 77 33.21 10.60 1.68
CA TYR A 77 32.36 10.19 0.57
C TYR A 77 33.13 10.19 -0.75
N THR A 78 32.87 9.19 -1.57
CA THR A 78 33.28 9.14 -2.97
C THR A 78 32.02 9.05 -3.82
N LEU A 79 31.79 10.07 -4.63
CA LEU A 79 30.70 10.10 -5.59
C LEU A 79 31.25 9.73 -6.97
N GLN A 80 30.63 8.72 -7.56
CA GLN A 80 30.97 8.24 -8.88
C GLN A 80 29.79 8.46 -9.83
N MET A 81 30.09 8.79 -11.08
CA MET A 81 29.14 8.82 -12.18
C MET A 81 29.37 7.60 -13.05
N CYS A 82 28.31 6.88 -13.38
CA CYS A 82 28.36 5.63 -14.12
C CYS A 82 27.43 5.68 -15.33
N ASP A 83 27.88 5.10 -16.44
CA ASP A 83 27.07 4.86 -17.65
C ASP A 83 26.36 3.48 -17.63
N ASP A 84 26.85 2.55 -16.79
CA ASP A 84 26.27 1.23 -16.52
C ASP A 84 26.37 0.90 -15.02
N ILE A 85 25.69 -0.15 -14.56
CA ILE A 85 25.64 -0.54 -13.14
C ILE A 85 27.04 -0.94 -12.67
N PRO A 86 27.52 -0.41 -11.53
CA PRO A 86 28.81 -0.76 -10.94
C PRO A 86 28.79 -2.21 -10.43
N TYR A 87 29.02 -3.19 -11.32
CA TYR A 87 29.07 -4.60 -10.95
C TYR A 87 30.35 -5.27 -11.45
N ALA A 88 31.42 -5.23 -10.64
CA ALA A 88 32.66 -6.01 -10.79
C ALA A 88 33.25 -6.16 -12.21
N ARG A 89 32.91 -5.29 -13.15
CA ARG A 89 33.46 -5.25 -14.51
C ARG A 89 34.76 -4.46 -14.48
N THR A 90 35.73 -4.93 -15.26
CA THR A 90 37.00 -4.25 -15.48
C THR A 90 37.12 -3.95 -16.98
N PRO A 91 37.27 -2.68 -17.38
CA PRO A 91 37.30 -1.45 -16.55
C PRO A 91 35.94 -1.14 -15.89
N SER A 92 35.97 -0.39 -14.79
CA SER A 92 34.76 0.09 -14.09
C SER A 92 33.98 1.02 -15.03
N PRO A 93 32.64 0.87 -15.17
CA PRO A 93 31.80 1.80 -15.92
C PRO A 93 31.66 3.17 -15.23
N CYS A 94 32.25 3.31 -14.04
CA CYS A 94 32.12 4.51 -13.23
C CYS A 94 33.41 5.33 -13.20
N MET A 95 33.26 6.64 -13.32
CA MET A 95 34.31 7.63 -13.08
C MET A 95 34.06 8.37 -11.77
N VAL A 96 35.11 8.63 -11.01
CA VAL A 96 35.03 9.43 -9.77
C VAL A 96 34.83 10.89 -10.17
N ILE A 97 33.71 11.47 -9.77
CA ILE A 97 33.41 12.90 -9.99
C ILE A 97 33.66 13.74 -8.75
N PHE A 98 33.65 13.15 -7.56
CA PHE A 98 33.97 13.84 -6.31
C PHE A 98 34.48 12.89 -5.23
N GLN A 99 35.50 13.30 -4.50
CA GLN A 99 36.06 12.59 -3.36
C GLN A 99 36.35 13.56 -2.20
N SER A 100 35.68 13.35 -1.07
CA SER A 100 35.86 14.15 0.14
C SER A 100 37.32 14.13 0.61
N GLY A 101 37.87 15.31 0.91
CA GLY A 101 39.24 15.49 1.38
C GLY A 101 40.32 15.53 0.29
N VAL A 102 40.00 15.14 -0.95
CA VAL A 102 40.90 15.27 -2.10
C VAL A 102 40.50 16.47 -2.94
N ASP A 103 39.22 16.59 -3.27
CA ASP A 103 38.67 17.63 -4.15
C ASP A 103 38.30 18.93 -3.40
N VAL A 104 39.00 19.25 -2.31
CA VAL A 104 38.79 20.53 -1.59
C VAL A 104 39.76 21.55 -2.15
N ASP A 105 39.42 22.14 -3.30
CA ASP A 105 40.24 23.18 -3.92
C ASP A 105 40.10 24.48 -3.10
N GLY A 106 41.21 24.91 -2.50
CA GLY A 106 41.28 26.01 -1.53
C GLY A 106 41.09 27.42 -2.08
N LEU A 107 40.27 27.62 -3.12
CA LEU A 107 40.13 28.90 -3.82
C LEU A 107 38.69 29.43 -3.99
N VAL A 108 37.68 28.80 -3.38
CA VAL A 108 36.31 29.35 -3.44
C VAL A 108 36.14 30.45 -2.39
N ASN A 109 35.86 31.67 -2.85
CA ASN A 109 35.51 32.82 -2.01
C ASN A 109 34.24 32.51 -1.21
N ASP A 110 34.33 32.57 0.13
CA ASP A 110 33.22 32.32 1.08
C ASP A 110 31.97 33.19 0.83
N GLU A 111 32.05 34.24 -0.01
CA GLU A 111 30.94 35.16 -0.29
C GLU A 111 29.82 34.55 -1.15
N ALA A 112 30.06 33.45 -1.88
CA ALA A 112 29.06 32.87 -2.80
C ALA A 112 27.90 32.14 -2.10
N SER A 113 28.05 31.72 -0.84
CA SER A 113 27.04 30.92 -0.15
C SER A 113 25.78 31.69 0.25
N ASP A 114 25.87 33.03 0.33
CA ASP A 114 24.79 33.90 0.81
C ASP A 114 23.87 34.44 -0.30
N ILE A 115 24.24 34.23 -1.57
CA ILE A 115 23.59 34.86 -2.73
C ILE A 115 22.25 34.19 -3.08
N ILE A 116 22.09 32.90 -2.80
CA ILE A 116 20.87 32.15 -3.16
C ILE A 116 19.97 31.98 -1.94
N LYS A 117 19.50 33.07 -1.34
CA LYS A 117 18.57 33.02 -0.20
C LYS A 117 17.12 32.90 -0.62
N ASP A 118 16.77 33.25 -1.86
CA ASP A 118 15.39 33.26 -2.29
C ASP A 118 15.18 32.72 -3.71
N PHE A 119 14.73 31.46 -3.80
CA PHE A 119 14.26 30.86 -5.04
C PHE A 119 12.85 31.33 -5.45
N THR A 120 12.17 32.14 -4.62
CA THR A 120 10.78 32.56 -4.90
C THR A 120 10.66 33.56 -6.05
N ASP A 121 11.71 34.33 -6.32
CA ASP A 121 11.73 35.31 -7.42
C ASP A 121 11.94 34.68 -8.81
N GLY A 122 12.10 33.36 -8.86
CA GLY A 122 12.45 32.62 -10.07
C GLY A 122 13.91 32.84 -10.47
N PHE A 123 14.47 31.86 -11.18
CA PHE A 123 15.78 31.98 -11.80
C PHE A 123 15.72 31.35 -13.18
N SER A 124 16.58 31.81 -14.07
CA SER A 124 16.75 31.20 -15.39
C SER A 124 18.08 30.44 -15.44
N VAL A 125 18.04 29.29 -16.09
CA VAL A 125 19.19 28.41 -16.26
C VAL A 125 19.61 28.52 -17.72
N ALA A 126 20.84 28.98 -17.96
CA ALA A 126 21.40 29.08 -19.29
C ALA A 126 22.72 28.29 -19.38
N PRO A 127 22.95 27.53 -20.46
CA PRO A 127 24.26 26.92 -20.71
C PRO A 127 25.30 28.03 -20.93
N GLU A 128 26.45 27.90 -20.29
CA GLU A 128 27.61 28.77 -20.54
C GLU A 128 28.60 28.00 -21.40
N GLN A 129 28.96 28.58 -22.55
CA GLN A 129 29.90 27.99 -23.49
C GLN A 129 31.27 28.62 -23.35
N ASP A 130 32.32 27.80 -23.43
CA ASP A 130 33.69 28.29 -23.54
C ASP A 130 33.95 28.94 -24.91
N SER A 131 35.15 29.49 -25.07
CA SER A 131 35.59 30.06 -26.35
C SER A 131 35.58 29.08 -27.54
N SER A 132 35.51 27.76 -27.29
CA SER A 132 35.43 26.72 -28.31
C SER A 132 34.00 26.32 -28.69
N GLY A 133 32.99 26.87 -28.00
CA GLY A 133 31.58 26.51 -28.16
C GLY A 133 31.20 25.23 -27.42
N ARG A 134 32.09 24.68 -26.58
CA ARG A 134 31.76 23.55 -25.68
C ARG A 134 31.09 24.11 -24.43
N ILE A 135 30.09 23.41 -23.92
CA ILE A 135 29.43 23.76 -22.66
C ILE A 135 30.44 23.52 -21.51
N ASP A 136 30.88 24.59 -20.86
CA ASP A 136 31.82 24.55 -19.72
C ASP A 136 31.07 24.50 -18.37
N GLY A 137 29.80 24.90 -18.39
CA GLY A 137 28.97 24.92 -17.21
C GLY A 137 27.61 25.55 -17.47
N VAL A 138 27.01 26.02 -16.39
CA VAL A 138 25.66 26.59 -16.36
C VAL A 138 25.69 27.89 -15.58
N LYS A 139 25.10 28.93 -16.15
CA LYS A 139 24.92 30.21 -15.49
C LYS A 139 23.51 30.29 -14.92
N LEU A 140 23.41 30.40 -13.60
CA LEU A 140 22.17 30.75 -12.92
C LEU A 140 22.03 32.27 -12.93
N VAL A 141 21.05 32.76 -13.68
CA VAL A 141 20.76 34.19 -13.76
C VAL A 141 19.60 34.48 -12.80
N THR A 142 19.89 35.19 -11.72
CA THR A 142 18.90 35.78 -10.81
C THR A 142 18.75 37.27 -11.12
N GLN A 143 17.81 37.95 -10.45
CA GLN A 143 17.62 39.40 -10.66
C GLN A 143 18.82 40.24 -10.20
N SER A 144 19.55 39.77 -9.18
CA SER A 144 20.66 40.50 -8.57
C SER A 144 22.02 40.05 -9.06
N ASP A 145 22.21 38.75 -9.33
CA ASP A 145 23.52 38.15 -9.49
C ASP A 145 23.54 37.02 -10.51
N ASN A 146 24.74 36.71 -10.98
CA ASN A 146 24.99 35.57 -11.85
C ASN A 146 25.91 34.59 -11.14
N VAL A 147 25.44 33.37 -10.92
CA VAL A 147 26.24 32.29 -10.33
C VAL A 147 26.61 31.31 -11.42
N PHE A 148 27.91 31.10 -11.64
CA PHE A 148 28.42 30.11 -12.58
C PHE A 148 28.65 28.77 -11.88
N LEU A 149 28.06 27.70 -12.40
CA LEU A 149 28.24 26.33 -11.96
C LEU A 149 29.05 25.57 -13.01
N SER A 150 30.17 24.98 -12.62
CA SER A 150 31.03 24.19 -13.51
C SER A 150 30.33 22.92 -14.03
N GLU A 151 30.80 22.37 -15.16
CA GLU A 151 30.37 21.05 -15.68
C GLU A 151 30.44 19.97 -14.59
N ARG A 152 31.53 19.99 -13.80
CA ARG A 152 31.73 19.05 -12.67
C ARG A 152 30.69 19.23 -11.57
N CYS A 153 30.29 20.46 -11.25
CA CYS A 153 29.19 20.69 -10.31
C CYS A 153 27.86 20.14 -10.85
N ALA A 154 27.55 20.37 -12.13
CA ALA A 154 26.34 19.82 -12.74
C ALA A 154 26.32 18.29 -12.74
N GLN A 155 27.48 17.64 -12.91
CA GLN A 155 27.62 16.19 -12.76
C GLN A 155 27.32 15.71 -11.33
N ILE A 156 27.81 16.44 -10.31
CA ILE A 156 27.51 16.15 -8.90
C ILE A 156 26.02 16.28 -8.61
N LEU A 157 25.34 17.24 -9.25
CA LEU A 157 23.92 17.50 -9.08
C LEU A 157 22.99 16.39 -9.61
N VAL A 158 23.51 15.42 -10.38
CA VAL A 158 22.77 14.21 -10.73
C VAL A 158 22.38 13.40 -9.48
N PHE A 159 23.20 13.40 -8.42
CA PHE A 159 22.89 12.69 -7.17
C PHE A 159 21.65 13.27 -6.46
N PRO A 160 21.60 14.58 -6.13
CA PRO A 160 20.40 15.21 -5.62
C PRO A 160 19.17 15.01 -6.49
N ARG A 161 19.30 15.11 -7.82
CA ARG A 161 18.20 14.85 -8.76
C ARG A 161 17.58 13.48 -8.53
N GLN A 162 18.41 12.43 -8.48
CA GLN A 162 17.95 11.06 -8.27
C GLN A 162 17.25 10.86 -6.91
N GLU A 163 17.78 11.46 -5.84
CA GLU A 163 17.16 11.40 -4.52
C GLU A 163 15.82 12.15 -4.44
N LEU A 164 15.73 13.33 -5.06
CA LEU A 164 14.51 14.14 -5.12
C LEU A 164 13.43 13.47 -5.97
N ASP A 165 13.79 12.92 -7.14
CA ASP A 165 12.87 12.16 -7.98
C ASP A 165 12.31 10.94 -7.25
N ASN A 166 13.13 10.27 -6.44
CA ASN A 166 12.68 9.19 -5.57
C ASN A 166 11.77 9.67 -4.43
N GLY A 167 11.98 10.89 -3.91
CA GLY A 167 11.08 11.55 -2.96
C GLY A 167 9.70 11.82 -3.56
N VAL A 168 9.65 12.42 -4.75
CA VAL A 168 8.41 12.65 -5.50
C VAL A 168 7.59 11.36 -5.66
N ARG A 169 8.24 10.25 -6.04
CA ARG A 169 7.59 8.93 -6.19
C ARG A 169 7.03 8.39 -4.88
N GLU A 170 7.78 8.59 -3.80
CA GLU A 170 7.38 8.17 -2.46
C GLU A 170 6.15 8.92 -1.96
N ASP A 171 6.12 10.22 -2.17
CA ASP A 171 4.99 11.07 -1.77
C ASP A 171 3.73 10.69 -2.54
N VAL A 172 3.85 10.45 -3.85
CA VAL A 172 2.73 9.96 -4.68
C VAL A 172 2.18 8.64 -4.13
N ALA A 173 3.06 7.66 -3.85
CA ALA A 173 2.65 6.39 -3.26
C ALA A 173 1.97 6.57 -1.88
N SER A 174 2.48 7.49 -1.07
CA SER A 174 1.93 7.83 0.25
C SER A 174 0.57 8.52 0.17
N ILE A 175 0.35 9.41 -0.81
CA ILE A 175 -0.96 10.01 -1.11
C ILE A 175 -1.96 8.93 -1.49
N PHE A 176 -1.61 8.03 -2.41
CA PHE A 176 -2.47 6.90 -2.79
C PHE A 176 -2.79 5.98 -1.61
N LEU A 177 -1.81 5.73 -0.74
CA LEU A 177 -2.00 4.95 0.47
C LEU A 177 -3.06 5.57 1.39
N GLN A 178 -3.11 6.90 1.54
CA GLN A 178 -4.13 7.56 2.36
C GLN A 178 -5.55 7.35 1.82
N PHE A 179 -5.75 7.56 0.52
CA PHE A 179 -7.06 7.34 -0.11
C PHE A 179 -7.49 5.87 -0.03
N TRP A 180 -6.56 4.94 -0.25
CA TRP A 180 -6.82 3.52 -0.09
C TRP A 180 -7.22 3.18 1.35
N LEU A 181 -6.49 3.70 2.34
CA LEU A 181 -6.74 3.47 3.76
C LEU A 181 -8.10 4.03 4.19
N PHE A 182 -8.49 5.20 3.69
CA PHE A 182 -9.84 5.72 3.86
C PHE A 182 -10.88 4.77 3.25
N GLY A 183 -10.66 4.29 2.02
CA GLY A 183 -11.53 3.32 1.35
C GLY A 183 -11.72 2.03 2.15
N VAL A 184 -10.64 1.46 2.69
CA VAL A 184 -10.67 0.27 3.55
C VAL A 184 -11.42 0.55 4.86
N SER A 185 -11.18 1.70 5.49
CA SER A 185 -11.87 2.09 6.72
C SER A 185 -13.38 2.30 6.50
N ALA A 186 -13.76 2.97 5.41
CA ALA A 186 -15.16 3.17 5.04
C ALA A 186 -15.85 1.83 4.76
N PHE A 187 -15.17 0.92 4.05
CA PHE A 187 -15.67 -0.44 3.81
C PHE A 187 -15.79 -1.26 5.10
N ALA A 188 -14.80 -1.17 6.00
CA ALA A 188 -14.83 -1.84 7.30
C ALA A 188 -16.07 -1.45 8.10
N VAL A 189 -16.37 -0.15 8.15
CA VAL A 189 -17.53 0.41 8.82
C VAL A 189 -18.84 0.00 8.14
N SER A 190 -18.92 0.15 6.81
CA SER A 190 -20.14 -0.11 6.04
C SER A 190 -20.59 -1.57 6.10
N GLN A 191 -19.64 -2.50 6.23
CA GLN A 191 -19.89 -3.94 6.26
C GLN A 191 -19.75 -4.55 7.66
N GLY A 192 -19.43 -3.76 8.70
CA GLY A 192 -19.10 -4.29 10.03
C GLY A 192 -17.95 -5.31 10.01
N SER A 193 -16.97 -5.11 9.12
CA SER A 193 -16.01 -6.12 8.73
C SER A 193 -14.70 -6.03 9.51
N ILE A 194 -14.51 -6.91 10.49
CA ILE A 194 -13.29 -7.00 11.33
C ILE A 194 -11.96 -7.10 10.54
N PRO A 195 -11.80 -7.84 9.41
CA PRO A 195 -10.51 -7.95 8.72
C PRO A 195 -10.06 -6.64 8.08
N HIS A 196 -11.01 -5.84 7.57
CA HIS A 196 -10.72 -4.52 7.02
C HIS A 196 -10.32 -3.55 8.14
N LEU A 197 -10.94 -3.65 9.33
CA LEU A 197 -10.55 -2.90 10.51
C LEU A 197 -9.11 -3.24 10.97
N LEU A 198 -8.78 -4.54 11.04
CA LEU A 198 -7.43 -5.00 11.36
C LEU A 198 -6.41 -4.56 10.31
N THR A 199 -6.79 -4.59 9.02
CA THR A 199 -5.95 -4.10 7.91
C THR A 199 -5.68 -2.61 8.06
N ALA A 200 -6.71 -1.81 8.32
CA ALA A 200 -6.56 -0.36 8.51
C ALA A 200 -5.67 -0.05 9.71
N PHE A 201 -5.86 -0.75 10.83
CA PHE A 201 -5.01 -0.62 12.01
C PHE A 201 -3.55 -1.00 11.73
N GLY A 202 -3.31 -2.16 11.11
CA GLY A 202 -1.96 -2.62 10.75
C GLY A 202 -1.26 -1.67 9.77
N THR A 203 -2.00 -1.11 8.81
CA THR A 203 -1.47 -0.10 7.89
C THR A 203 -1.07 1.18 8.62
N ARG A 204 -1.91 1.69 9.54
CA ARG A 204 -1.57 2.86 10.36
C ARG A 204 -0.28 2.63 11.14
N PHE A 205 -0.10 1.45 11.72
CA PHE A 205 1.13 1.10 12.42
C PHE A 205 2.36 1.15 11.50
N LEU A 206 2.27 0.58 10.29
CA LEU A 206 3.36 0.61 9.31
C LEU A 206 3.69 2.04 8.84
N VAL A 207 2.67 2.86 8.57
CA VAL A 207 2.84 4.27 8.20
C VAL A 207 3.54 5.05 9.32
N THR A 208 3.10 4.90 10.57
CA THR A 208 3.75 5.57 11.71
C THR A 208 5.22 5.13 11.85
N ALA A 209 5.51 3.84 11.68
CA ALA A 209 6.88 3.34 11.73
C ALA A 209 7.75 3.91 10.60
N TRP A 210 7.19 4.05 9.40
CA TRP A 210 7.87 4.65 8.25
C TRP A 210 8.15 6.14 8.46
N SER A 211 7.15 6.94 8.86
CA SER A 211 7.35 8.37 9.15
C SER A 211 8.38 8.58 10.27
N ALA A 212 8.40 7.70 11.27
CA ALA A 212 9.41 7.76 12.34
C ALA A 212 10.82 7.48 11.81
N TYR A 213 10.97 6.50 10.90
CA TYR A 213 12.25 6.21 10.25
C TYR A 213 12.77 7.38 9.40
N ILE A 214 11.87 8.04 8.64
CA ILE A 214 12.23 9.22 7.83
C ILE A 214 12.83 10.31 8.72
N VAL A 215 12.08 10.74 9.74
CA VAL A 215 12.49 11.82 10.64
C VAL A 215 13.78 11.45 11.40
N ALA A 216 13.84 10.24 11.97
CA ALA A 216 14.92 9.86 12.87
C ALA A 216 16.26 9.63 12.15
N PHE A 217 16.24 9.05 10.96
CA PHE A 217 17.46 8.60 10.28
C PHE A 217 17.63 9.21 8.89
N ARG A 218 16.61 9.10 8.03
CA ARG A 218 16.78 9.38 6.60
C ARG A 218 17.00 10.86 6.29
N THR A 219 16.20 11.75 6.84
CA THR A 219 16.27 13.19 6.49
C THR A 219 17.61 13.79 6.95
N ASN A 220 18.13 13.37 8.11
CA ASN A 220 19.43 13.83 8.60
C ASN A 220 20.61 13.27 7.78
N ASP A 221 20.54 12.01 7.36
CA ASP A 221 21.54 11.40 6.48
C ASP A 221 21.59 12.11 5.11
N ARG A 222 20.43 12.39 4.50
CA ARG A 222 20.34 13.17 3.25
C ARG A 222 20.90 14.58 3.40
N LYS A 223 20.52 15.29 4.47
CA LYS A 223 21.03 16.65 4.77
C LYS A 223 22.56 16.65 4.87
N THR A 224 23.13 15.66 5.55
CA THR A 224 24.58 15.54 5.73
C THR A 224 25.30 15.23 4.42
N LYS A 225 24.75 14.34 3.58
CA LYS A 225 25.33 14.02 2.27
C LYS A 225 25.28 15.23 1.33
N PHE A 226 24.14 15.92 1.24
CA PHE A 226 23.99 17.09 0.38
C PHE A 226 24.89 18.24 0.84
N SER A 227 24.96 18.49 2.15
CA SER A 227 25.82 19.56 2.66
C SER A 227 27.30 19.27 2.42
N GLN A 228 27.76 18.02 2.56
CA GLN A 228 29.16 17.67 2.34
C GLN A 228 29.56 17.61 0.86
N ILE A 229 28.64 17.22 -0.03
CA ILE A 229 28.94 17.01 -1.45
C ILE A 229 28.68 18.28 -2.28
N VAL A 230 27.62 19.03 -1.96
CA VAL A 230 27.16 20.16 -2.77
C VAL A 230 27.51 21.50 -2.11
N SER A 231 27.17 21.65 -0.83
CA SER A 231 27.21 22.96 -0.17
C SER A 231 28.53 23.27 0.56
N ALA A 232 29.39 22.27 0.80
CA ALA A 232 30.58 22.47 1.62
C ALA A 232 31.60 23.38 0.89
N PRO A 233 32.26 24.30 1.61
CA PRO A 233 33.32 25.13 1.04
C PRO A 233 34.42 24.28 0.41
N GLY A 234 34.92 24.73 -0.74
CA GLY A 234 35.97 24.05 -1.50
C GLY A 234 35.49 22.86 -2.35
N THR A 235 34.22 22.47 -2.29
CA THR A 235 33.66 21.52 -3.26
C THR A 235 33.51 22.18 -4.64
N PRO A 236 33.48 21.40 -5.75
CA PRO A 236 33.30 21.96 -7.11
C PRO A 236 32.02 22.79 -7.30
N CYS A 237 31.01 22.58 -6.44
CA CYS A 237 29.81 23.40 -6.41
C CYS A 237 29.95 24.60 -5.48
N GLY A 238 30.39 24.40 -4.22
CA GLY A 238 30.66 25.47 -3.26
C GLY A 238 29.48 26.40 -2.95
N VAL A 239 28.26 26.01 -3.33
CA VAL A 239 27.06 26.86 -3.26
C VAL A 239 25.93 26.07 -2.61
N ASN A 240 25.23 26.71 -1.67
CA ASN A 240 24.10 26.10 -1.01
C ASN A 240 22.83 26.20 -1.87
N LEU A 241 22.58 25.18 -2.70
CA LEU A 241 21.39 25.11 -3.56
C LEU A 241 20.11 24.69 -2.80
N PHE A 242 20.24 24.24 -1.55
CA PHE A 242 19.13 23.70 -0.75
C PHE A 242 18.97 24.41 0.61
N PRO A 243 18.98 25.75 0.66
CA PRO A 243 19.04 26.49 1.92
C PRO A 243 17.81 26.25 2.80
N THR A 244 16.62 26.30 2.20
CA THR A 244 15.33 26.18 2.90
C THR A 244 14.69 24.81 2.74
N TYR A 245 15.13 24.00 1.76
CA TYR A 245 14.57 22.70 1.44
C TYR A 245 14.53 21.77 2.65
N PHE A 246 15.69 21.53 3.29
CA PHE A 246 15.77 20.58 4.40
C PHE A 246 15.02 21.05 5.65
N GLU A 247 14.93 22.36 5.88
CA GLU A 247 14.18 22.92 7.01
C GLU A 247 12.67 22.75 6.82
N MET A 248 12.18 23.08 5.62
CA MET A 248 10.77 22.89 5.25
C MET A 248 10.38 21.41 5.20
N HIS A 249 11.19 20.58 4.55
CA HIS A 249 10.96 19.14 4.45
C HIS A 249 10.91 18.49 5.84
N MET A 250 11.87 18.82 6.71
CA MET A 250 11.87 18.32 8.10
C MET A 250 10.63 18.76 8.87
N ALA A 251 10.18 20.01 8.70
CA ALA A 251 8.97 20.50 9.34
C ALA A 251 7.73 19.71 8.90
N TYR A 252 7.60 19.41 7.61
CA TYR A 252 6.50 18.59 7.08
C TYR A 252 6.59 17.13 7.52
N ASP A 253 7.79 16.52 7.54
CA ASP A 253 7.98 15.15 8.05
C ASP A 253 7.59 15.03 9.53
N ILE A 254 7.97 16.02 10.36
CA ILE A 254 7.58 16.07 11.78
C ILE A 254 6.06 16.18 11.91
N ALA A 255 5.42 17.03 11.10
CA ALA A 255 3.97 17.16 11.10
C ALA A 255 3.28 15.85 10.68
N ASP A 256 3.78 15.16 9.65
CA ASP A 256 3.27 13.85 9.22
C ASP A 256 3.44 12.78 10.32
N LEU A 257 4.58 12.76 11.01
CA LEU A 257 4.81 11.85 12.13
C LEU A 257 3.84 12.10 13.29
N ILE A 258 3.60 13.36 13.66
CA ILE A 258 2.64 13.72 14.73
C ILE A 258 1.23 13.28 14.33
N LEU A 259 0.80 13.55 13.09
CA LEU A 259 -0.50 13.11 12.58
C LEU A 259 -0.60 11.58 12.58
N SER A 260 0.44 10.88 12.15
CA SER A 260 0.47 9.42 12.11
C SER A 260 0.45 8.79 13.51
N CYS A 261 1.16 9.36 14.49
CA CYS A 261 1.16 8.91 15.89
C CYS A 261 -0.21 9.10 16.55
N THR A 262 -0.77 10.31 16.44
CA THR A 262 -2.10 10.62 17.01
C THR A 262 -3.16 9.71 16.40
N ALA A 263 -3.05 9.46 15.11
CA ALA A 263 -3.96 8.59 14.42
C ALA A 263 -3.85 7.12 14.77
N LEU A 264 -2.64 6.62 14.98
CA LEU A 264 -2.42 5.25 15.44
C LEU A 264 -3.08 5.04 16.81
N VAL A 265 -2.91 5.99 17.75
CA VAL A 265 -3.53 5.93 19.08
C VAL A 265 -5.06 5.94 18.98
N LEU A 266 -5.63 6.90 18.24
CA LEU A 266 -7.08 7.00 18.06
C LEU A 266 -7.66 5.77 17.33
N SER A 267 -6.98 5.31 16.27
CA SER A 267 -7.34 4.09 15.55
C SER A 267 -7.27 2.86 16.44
N ALA A 268 -6.27 2.74 17.32
CA ALA A 268 -6.16 1.63 18.27
C ALA A 268 -7.37 1.60 19.22
N VAL A 269 -7.71 2.75 19.81
CA VAL A 269 -8.82 2.87 20.76
C VAL A 269 -10.16 2.58 20.08
N LEU A 270 -10.41 3.18 18.92
CA LEU A 270 -11.67 2.99 18.18
C LEU A 270 -11.77 1.57 17.61
N SER A 271 -10.69 1.03 17.06
CA SER A 271 -10.65 -0.35 16.56
C SER A 271 -10.90 -1.34 17.69
N TRP A 272 -10.31 -1.14 18.87
CA TRP A 272 -10.56 -1.98 20.04
C TRP A 272 -12.05 -1.98 20.44
N LYS A 273 -12.68 -0.81 20.49
CA LYS A 273 -14.12 -0.69 20.80
C LYS A 273 -14.99 -1.37 19.73
N LEU A 274 -14.73 -1.11 18.45
CA LEU A 274 -15.46 -1.72 17.34
C LEU A 274 -15.28 -3.24 17.31
N LEU A 275 -14.07 -3.73 17.56
CA LEU A 275 -13.77 -5.15 17.57
C LEU A 275 -14.48 -5.86 18.74
N LYS A 276 -14.56 -5.23 19.91
CA LYS A 276 -15.41 -5.73 21.01
C LYS A 276 -16.89 -5.79 20.63
N MET A 277 -17.42 -4.73 20.01
CA MET A 277 -18.82 -4.68 19.58
C MET A 277 -19.14 -5.73 18.51
N TYR A 278 -18.30 -5.84 17.48
CA TYR A 278 -18.49 -6.81 16.40
C TYR A 278 -18.32 -8.25 16.89
N ASN A 279 -17.37 -8.52 17.77
CA ASN A 279 -17.25 -9.84 18.40
C ASN A 279 -18.50 -10.17 19.22
N ALA A 280 -18.99 -9.25 20.05
CA ALA A 280 -20.21 -9.49 20.83
C ALA A 280 -21.41 -9.78 19.93
N GLN A 281 -21.56 -9.04 18.82
CA GLN A 281 -22.62 -9.26 17.84
C GLN A 281 -22.49 -10.60 17.09
N SER A 282 -21.28 -10.98 16.67
CA SER A 282 -21.06 -12.24 15.94
C SER A 282 -21.21 -13.47 16.85
N PHE A 283 -20.73 -13.42 18.10
CA PHE A 283 -20.80 -14.57 19.00
C PHE A 283 -22.19 -14.76 19.62
N ASN A 284 -22.82 -13.68 20.09
CA ASN A 284 -24.12 -13.79 20.77
C ASN A 284 -25.25 -14.18 19.82
N ARG A 285 -25.11 -13.96 18.50
CA ARG A 285 -26.16 -14.30 17.53
C ARG A 285 -26.18 -15.77 17.13
N VAL A 286 -25.04 -16.46 17.18
CA VAL A 286 -24.91 -17.77 16.51
C VAL A 286 -24.46 -18.89 17.46
N GLY A 287 -23.97 -18.57 18.67
CA GLY A 287 -23.61 -19.61 19.67
C GLY A 287 -22.57 -20.62 19.15
N ALA A 288 -21.58 -20.14 18.39
CA ALA A 288 -20.67 -21.01 17.66
C ALA A 288 -19.81 -21.90 18.61
N PRO A 289 -19.65 -23.20 18.33
CA PRO A 289 -18.73 -24.04 19.07
C PRO A 289 -17.28 -23.58 18.90
N ALA A 290 -16.46 -23.71 19.96
CA ALA A 290 -15.12 -23.13 20.05
C ALA A 290 -14.16 -23.50 18.90
N HIS A 291 -14.33 -24.68 18.30
CA HIS A 291 -13.51 -25.12 17.16
C HIS A 291 -13.79 -24.29 15.89
N ILE A 292 -15.05 -23.91 15.61
CA ILE A 292 -15.42 -23.05 14.47
C ILE A 292 -14.87 -21.65 14.68
N THR A 293 -14.92 -21.13 15.91
CA THR A 293 -14.35 -19.82 16.26
C THR A 293 -12.86 -19.75 15.94
N ARG A 294 -12.11 -20.82 16.18
CA ARG A 294 -10.68 -20.87 15.84
C ARG A 294 -10.45 -20.81 14.34
N ILE A 295 -11.21 -21.57 13.55
CA ILE A 295 -11.11 -21.59 12.08
C ILE A 295 -11.51 -20.21 11.52
N TYR A 296 -12.55 -19.59 12.07
CA TYR A 296 -12.98 -18.26 11.69
C TYR A 296 -11.87 -17.22 11.89
N LYS A 297 -11.11 -17.27 13.00
CA LYS A 297 -9.97 -16.36 13.20
C LYS A 297 -8.91 -16.47 12.09
N PHE A 298 -8.61 -17.69 11.62
CA PHE A 298 -7.68 -17.87 10.50
C PHE A 298 -8.25 -17.31 9.19
N PHE A 299 -9.53 -17.54 8.90
CA PHE A 299 -10.20 -16.93 7.74
C PHE A 299 -10.13 -15.40 7.74
N MET A 300 -10.31 -14.80 8.92
CA MET A 300 -10.23 -13.35 9.09
C MET A 300 -8.81 -12.83 8.90
N ALA A 301 -7.81 -13.57 9.38
CA ALA A 301 -6.39 -13.28 9.11
C ALA A 301 -6.06 -13.38 7.62
N VAL A 302 -6.51 -14.42 6.90
CA VAL A 302 -6.33 -14.54 5.45
C VAL A 302 -6.87 -13.30 4.74
N LYS A 303 -8.11 -12.88 5.06
CA LYS A 303 -8.70 -11.68 4.45
C LYS A 303 -7.89 -10.41 4.70
N ALA A 304 -7.39 -10.22 5.92
CA ALA A 304 -6.58 -9.06 6.26
C ALA A 304 -5.25 -9.07 5.49
N CYS A 305 -4.57 -10.22 5.43
CA CYS A 305 -3.34 -10.38 4.65
C CYS A 305 -3.58 -10.17 3.15
N LEU A 306 -4.68 -10.66 2.59
CA LEU A 306 -5.03 -10.45 1.18
C LEU A 306 -5.29 -8.97 0.89
N GLN A 307 -6.08 -8.29 1.72
CA GLN A 307 -6.40 -6.88 1.52
C GLN A 307 -5.14 -6.01 1.58
N LEU A 308 -4.29 -6.21 2.60
CA LEU A 308 -3.02 -5.50 2.72
C LEU A 308 -2.06 -5.88 1.58
N GLY A 309 -1.98 -7.16 1.25
CA GLY A 309 -1.10 -7.71 0.22
C GLY A 309 -1.40 -7.15 -1.17
N VAL A 310 -2.68 -6.94 -1.52
CA VAL A 310 -3.06 -6.28 -2.79
C VAL A 310 -2.43 -4.90 -2.89
N PHE A 311 -2.60 -4.07 -1.86
CA PHE A 311 -2.05 -2.71 -1.91
C PHE A 311 -0.54 -2.73 -1.96
N VAL A 312 0.11 -3.46 -1.05
CA VAL A 312 1.58 -3.49 -0.93
C VAL A 312 2.22 -4.05 -2.20
N LEU A 313 1.66 -5.10 -2.80
CA LEU A 313 2.14 -5.66 -4.07
C LEU A 313 1.95 -4.68 -5.23
N MET A 314 0.80 -4.02 -5.33
CA MET A 314 0.54 -3.03 -6.39
C MET A 314 1.40 -1.78 -6.23
N ALA A 315 1.67 -1.32 -5.00
CA ALA A 315 2.59 -0.23 -4.72
C ALA A 315 4.03 -0.61 -5.12
N ALA A 316 4.52 -1.80 -4.72
CA ALA A 316 5.82 -2.31 -5.14
C ALA A 316 5.95 -2.37 -6.68
N THR A 317 4.91 -2.86 -7.34
CA THR A 317 4.83 -2.96 -8.81
C THR A 317 4.81 -1.57 -9.45
N GLY A 318 4.04 -0.63 -8.89
CA GLY A 318 3.92 0.75 -9.34
C GLY A 318 5.22 1.56 -9.20
N LEU A 319 5.93 1.39 -8.08
CA LEU A 319 7.23 2.03 -7.89
C LEU A 319 8.27 1.46 -8.86
N TRP A 320 8.25 0.15 -9.09
CA TRP A 320 9.19 -0.50 -10.00
C TRP A 320 8.95 -0.15 -11.47
N ILE A 321 7.69 -0.11 -11.94
CA ILE A 321 7.39 0.32 -13.31
C ILE A 321 7.82 1.76 -13.54
N ASP A 322 7.66 2.63 -12.55
CA ASP A 322 8.07 4.03 -12.66
C ASP A 322 9.60 4.16 -12.76
N VAL A 323 10.35 3.40 -11.95
CA VAL A 323 11.82 3.34 -12.07
C VAL A 323 12.23 2.88 -13.46
N LEU A 324 11.62 1.81 -13.98
CA LEU A 324 11.96 1.29 -15.31
C LEU A 324 11.61 2.26 -16.45
N ALA A 325 10.53 3.04 -16.31
CA ALA A 325 10.03 3.91 -17.37
C ALA A 325 10.71 5.30 -17.37
N ASN A 326 10.96 5.86 -16.18
CA ASN A 326 11.29 7.27 -15.98
C ASN A 326 12.72 7.51 -15.47
N THR A 327 13.56 6.48 -15.33
CA THR A 327 14.99 6.64 -14.96
C THR A 327 15.93 6.20 -16.08
N SER A 328 17.23 6.48 -15.89
CA SER A 328 18.33 6.00 -16.73
C SER A 328 18.32 4.48 -16.95
N MET A 329 17.68 3.72 -16.05
CA MET A 329 17.55 2.26 -16.15
C MET A 329 16.85 1.77 -17.41
N ARG A 330 16.04 2.61 -18.05
CA ARG A 330 15.44 2.29 -19.34
C ARG A 330 16.47 2.00 -20.41
N PHE A 331 17.60 2.71 -20.39
CA PHE A 331 18.65 2.61 -21.40
C PHE A 331 19.63 1.47 -21.15
N ILE A 332 19.78 1.06 -19.88
CA ILE A 332 20.74 0.03 -19.45
C ILE A 332 20.14 -1.39 -19.51
N SER A 333 18.81 -1.50 -19.54
CA SER A 333 18.11 -2.78 -19.39
C SER A 333 17.90 -3.55 -20.69
N ASP A 334 18.64 -4.64 -20.87
CA ASP A 334 18.46 -5.57 -22.01
C ASP A 334 17.15 -6.38 -21.95
N HIS A 335 16.52 -6.49 -20.77
CA HIS A 335 15.38 -7.37 -20.52
C HIS A 335 14.09 -6.63 -20.12
N THR A 336 13.94 -5.36 -20.55
CA THR A 336 12.74 -4.54 -20.27
C THR A 336 11.42 -5.23 -20.59
N ALA A 337 11.34 -5.94 -21.73
CA ALA A 337 10.13 -6.65 -22.15
C ALA A 337 9.66 -7.71 -21.13
N VAL A 338 10.61 -8.44 -20.53
CA VAL A 338 10.30 -9.47 -19.52
C VAL A 338 9.77 -8.82 -18.24
N TYR A 339 10.37 -7.70 -17.82
CA TYR A 339 9.90 -6.96 -16.65
C TYR A 339 8.49 -6.41 -16.85
N TYR A 340 8.21 -5.80 -18.01
CA TYR A 340 6.86 -5.33 -18.32
C TYR A 340 5.85 -6.48 -18.37
N ALA A 341 6.22 -7.63 -18.96
CA ALA A 341 5.36 -8.81 -18.98
C ALA A 341 5.00 -9.29 -17.56
N LEU A 342 5.99 -9.36 -16.65
CA LEU A 342 5.77 -9.75 -15.26
C LEU A 342 4.92 -8.73 -14.47
N ILE A 343 5.11 -7.43 -14.72
CA ILE A 343 4.36 -6.35 -14.09
C ILE A 343 2.89 -6.39 -14.53
N ILE A 344 2.65 -6.51 -15.85
CA ILE A 344 1.31 -6.59 -16.43
C ILE A 344 0.61 -7.87 -15.94
N SER A 345 1.29 -9.01 -15.99
CA SER A 345 0.71 -10.27 -15.51
C SER A 345 0.39 -10.22 -14.02
N THR A 346 1.25 -9.62 -13.19
CA THR A 346 1.01 -9.45 -11.74
C THR A 346 -0.22 -8.58 -11.50
N SER A 347 -0.31 -7.45 -12.21
CA SER A 347 -1.43 -6.51 -12.11
C SER A 347 -2.78 -7.15 -12.51
N ILE A 348 -2.77 -8.03 -13.51
CA ILE A 348 -3.98 -8.77 -13.93
C ILE A 348 -4.33 -9.87 -12.92
N LEU A 349 -3.33 -10.63 -12.46
CA LEU A 349 -3.54 -11.80 -11.59
C LEU A 349 -3.85 -11.45 -10.14
N VAL A 350 -3.53 -10.25 -9.66
CA VAL A 350 -3.82 -9.83 -8.28
C VAL A 350 -5.32 -9.82 -7.98
N ILE A 351 -6.16 -9.49 -8.98
CA ILE A 351 -7.62 -9.46 -8.83
C ILE A 351 -8.16 -10.89 -8.67
N PRO A 352 -7.89 -11.85 -9.59
CA PRO A 352 -8.21 -13.26 -9.40
C PRO A 352 -7.64 -13.84 -8.11
N PHE A 353 -6.40 -13.51 -7.74
CA PHE A 353 -5.77 -13.99 -6.51
C PHE A 353 -6.60 -13.63 -5.27
N SER A 354 -7.01 -12.37 -5.14
CA SER A 354 -7.81 -11.92 -3.99
C SER A 354 -9.22 -12.48 -4.00
N VAL A 355 -9.86 -12.55 -5.17
CA VAL A 355 -11.19 -13.14 -5.33
C VAL A 355 -11.16 -14.63 -4.99
N LEU A 356 -10.21 -15.40 -5.52
CA LEU A 356 -10.06 -16.83 -5.28
C LEU A 356 -9.72 -17.13 -3.83
N GLY A 357 -8.84 -16.35 -3.20
CA GLY A 357 -8.52 -16.49 -1.78
C GLY A 357 -9.75 -16.27 -0.90
N TRP A 358 -10.56 -15.25 -1.19
CA TRP A 358 -11.79 -14.98 -0.45
C TRP A 358 -12.87 -16.06 -0.68
N TYR A 359 -13.22 -16.33 -1.94
CA TYR A 359 -14.28 -17.28 -2.27
C TYR A 359 -13.88 -18.73 -1.98
N GLY A 360 -12.62 -19.09 -2.16
CA GLY A 360 -12.09 -20.43 -1.89
C GLY A 360 -12.25 -20.81 -0.43
N VAL A 361 -11.86 -19.94 0.50
CA VAL A 361 -12.07 -20.19 1.94
C VAL A 361 -13.56 -20.12 2.30
N LYS A 362 -14.30 -19.14 1.78
CA LYS A 362 -15.73 -18.95 2.11
C LYS A 362 -16.60 -20.15 1.68
N LYS A 363 -16.35 -20.70 0.49
CA LYS A 363 -17.11 -21.83 -0.07
C LYS A 363 -16.48 -23.19 0.24
N GLU A 364 -15.37 -23.24 0.97
CA GLU A 364 -14.58 -24.46 1.21
C GLU A 364 -14.28 -25.24 -0.09
N SER A 365 -14.00 -24.52 -1.19
CA SER A 365 -13.80 -25.13 -2.50
C SER A 365 -12.33 -25.51 -2.72
N PRO A 366 -11.99 -26.81 -2.82
CA PRO A 366 -10.59 -27.24 -2.98
C PRO A 366 -10.00 -26.75 -4.31
N ARG A 367 -10.81 -26.70 -5.38
CA ARG A 367 -10.35 -26.24 -6.71
C ARG A 367 -9.94 -24.78 -6.69
N MET A 368 -10.75 -23.91 -6.08
CA MET A 368 -10.42 -22.47 -5.96
C MET A 368 -9.19 -22.26 -5.08
N MET A 369 -9.02 -23.07 -4.04
CA MET A 369 -7.85 -23.02 -3.16
C MET A 369 -6.56 -23.43 -3.88
N ILE A 370 -6.59 -24.49 -4.69
CA ILE A 370 -5.44 -24.90 -5.51
C ILE A 370 -5.03 -23.77 -6.47
N LEU A 371 -6.00 -23.13 -7.14
CA LEU A 371 -5.72 -21.99 -8.03
C LEU A 371 -5.16 -20.79 -7.25
N PHE A 372 -5.72 -20.48 -6.08
CA PHE A 372 -5.23 -19.42 -5.21
C PHE A 372 -3.76 -19.65 -4.81
N LEU A 373 -3.43 -20.85 -4.34
CA LEU A 373 -2.07 -21.22 -3.95
C LEU A 373 -1.13 -21.23 -5.17
N GLY A 374 -1.59 -21.70 -6.32
CA GLY A 374 -0.82 -21.69 -7.57
C GLY A 374 -0.44 -20.27 -8.02
N ILE A 375 -1.38 -19.31 -7.96
CA ILE A 375 -1.09 -17.90 -8.24
C ILE A 375 -0.14 -17.30 -7.19
N GLY A 376 -0.30 -17.67 -5.91
CA GLY A 376 0.62 -17.26 -4.85
C GLY A 376 2.06 -17.74 -5.10
N VAL A 377 2.24 -18.99 -5.52
CA VAL A 377 3.55 -19.54 -5.93
C VAL A 377 4.10 -18.81 -7.15
N TYR A 378 3.25 -18.51 -8.13
CA TYR A 378 3.64 -17.71 -9.29
C TYR A 378 4.18 -16.33 -8.89
N PHE A 379 3.52 -15.61 -7.97
CA PHE A 379 4.05 -14.34 -7.49
C PHE A 379 5.38 -14.49 -6.77
N VAL A 380 5.51 -15.44 -5.84
CA VAL A 380 6.78 -15.64 -5.13
C VAL A 380 7.91 -15.96 -6.12
N VAL A 381 7.72 -16.94 -7.00
CA VAL A 381 8.75 -17.34 -7.97
C VAL A 381 9.04 -16.22 -8.96
N GLY A 382 8.02 -15.60 -9.54
CA GLY A 382 8.17 -14.53 -10.54
C GLY A 382 8.92 -13.33 -9.99
N TRP A 383 8.57 -12.86 -8.79
CA TRP A 383 9.29 -11.78 -8.13
C TRP A 383 10.66 -12.22 -7.60
N SER A 384 10.87 -13.48 -7.21
CA SER A 384 12.20 -13.97 -6.83
C SER A 384 13.17 -13.99 -8.02
N VAL A 385 12.69 -14.33 -9.23
CA VAL A 385 13.50 -14.26 -10.45
C VAL A 385 13.96 -12.82 -10.75
N MET A 386 13.21 -11.79 -10.32
CA MET A 386 13.65 -10.40 -10.48
C MET A 386 14.95 -10.11 -9.72
N PHE A 387 15.24 -10.81 -8.63
CA PHE A 387 16.51 -10.66 -7.92
C PHE A 387 17.71 -11.24 -8.67
N ASP A 388 17.52 -11.96 -9.78
CA ASP A 388 18.62 -12.32 -10.67
C ASP A 388 19.10 -11.09 -11.47
N SER A 389 18.22 -10.11 -11.67
CA SER A 389 18.55 -8.84 -12.34
C SER A 389 19.45 -7.97 -11.47
N GLN A 390 20.58 -7.56 -12.04
CA GLN A 390 21.51 -6.61 -11.41
C GLN A 390 20.84 -5.25 -11.18
N ILE A 391 20.01 -4.80 -12.13
CA ILE A 391 19.25 -3.54 -12.06
C ILE A 391 18.32 -3.54 -10.86
N TYR A 392 17.52 -4.60 -10.73
CA TYR A 392 16.56 -4.71 -9.65
C TYR A 392 17.24 -4.77 -8.29
N ARG A 393 18.32 -5.55 -8.15
CA ARG A 393 19.12 -5.61 -6.91
C ARG A 393 19.72 -4.26 -6.55
N TRP A 394 20.24 -3.54 -7.53
CA TRP A 394 20.82 -2.22 -7.31
C TRP A 394 19.75 -1.23 -6.85
N SER A 395 18.61 -1.15 -7.55
CA SER A 395 17.49 -0.30 -7.14
C SER A 395 16.94 -0.66 -5.77
N PHE A 396 16.87 -1.95 -5.45
CA PHE A 396 16.45 -2.45 -4.14
C PHE A 396 17.38 -1.96 -3.01
N VAL A 397 18.69 -1.89 -3.24
CA VAL A 397 19.65 -1.40 -2.23
C VAL A 397 19.64 0.12 -2.13
N GLN A 398 19.53 0.82 -3.27
CA GLN A 398 19.56 2.28 -3.30
C GLN A 398 18.27 2.91 -2.76
N TRP A 399 17.12 2.26 -2.94
CA TRP A 399 15.82 2.83 -2.59
C TRP A 399 15.06 2.05 -1.50
N PRO A 400 15.17 2.45 -0.22
CA PRO A 400 14.61 1.71 0.91
C PRO A 400 13.09 1.51 0.86
N LEU A 401 12.33 2.48 0.34
CA LEU A 401 10.87 2.38 0.26
C LEU A 401 10.44 1.23 -0.66
N MET A 402 11.01 1.17 -1.86
CA MET A 402 10.76 0.11 -2.82
C MET A 402 11.14 -1.26 -2.22
N ALA A 403 12.27 -1.32 -1.51
CA ALA A 403 12.72 -2.52 -0.81
C ALA A 403 11.70 -2.99 0.23
N ILE A 404 11.20 -2.10 1.07
CA ILE A 404 10.22 -2.43 2.12
C ILE A 404 8.90 -2.89 1.51
N TYR A 405 8.36 -2.22 0.48
CA TYR A 405 7.14 -2.67 -0.18
C TYR A 405 7.32 -4.05 -0.82
N THR A 406 8.48 -4.30 -1.43
CA THR A 406 8.81 -5.62 -2.00
C THR A 406 8.87 -6.68 -0.90
N VAL A 407 9.64 -6.46 0.17
CA VAL A 407 9.77 -7.45 1.26
C VAL A 407 8.43 -7.69 1.95
N ALA A 408 7.66 -6.63 2.21
CA ALA A 408 6.33 -6.73 2.80
C ALA A 408 5.36 -7.50 1.89
N SER A 409 5.41 -7.32 0.56
CA SER A 409 4.56 -8.09 -0.37
C SER A 409 4.90 -9.58 -0.30
N PHE A 410 6.18 -9.96 -0.29
CA PHE A 410 6.62 -11.35 -0.13
C PHE A 410 6.09 -11.97 1.16
N ILE A 411 6.27 -11.26 2.29
CA ILE A 411 5.79 -11.73 3.60
C ILE A 411 4.28 -11.93 3.58
N LEU A 412 3.52 -10.98 3.03
CA LEU A 412 2.05 -11.05 2.99
C LEU A 412 1.55 -12.16 2.06
N ILE A 413 2.19 -12.37 0.91
CA ILE A 413 1.85 -13.46 -0.01
C ILE A 413 2.12 -14.81 0.66
N ILE A 414 3.30 -15.01 1.26
CA ILE A 414 3.64 -16.26 1.96
C ILE A 414 2.70 -16.49 3.14
N ALA A 415 2.45 -15.48 3.96
CA ALA A 415 1.52 -15.57 5.08
C ALA A 415 0.10 -15.93 4.61
N SER A 416 -0.39 -15.30 3.53
CA SER A 416 -1.70 -15.60 2.97
C SER A 416 -1.78 -17.03 2.42
N ALA A 417 -0.73 -17.54 1.79
CA ALA A 417 -0.66 -18.91 1.28
C ALA A 417 -0.64 -19.94 2.42
N VAL A 418 0.17 -19.71 3.47
CA VAL A 418 0.24 -20.58 4.65
C VAL A 418 -1.10 -20.61 5.39
N LEU A 419 -1.68 -19.44 5.67
CA LEU A 419 -2.99 -19.33 6.31
C LEU A 419 -4.11 -19.96 5.45
N GLY A 420 -4.05 -19.77 4.13
CA GLY A 420 -4.95 -20.41 3.17
C GLY A 420 -4.84 -21.94 3.19
N ALA A 421 -3.63 -22.49 3.24
CA ALA A 421 -3.38 -23.92 3.37
C ALA A 421 -3.87 -24.48 4.72
N ILE A 422 -3.71 -23.73 5.82
CA ILE A 422 -4.27 -24.10 7.12
C ILE A 422 -5.80 -24.15 7.04
N CYS A 423 -6.44 -23.15 6.42
CA CYS A 423 -7.89 -23.16 6.18
C CYS A 423 -8.30 -24.36 5.32
N TRP A 424 -7.55 -24.68 4.27
CA TRP A 424 -7.81 -25.82 3.38
C TRP A 424 -7.83 -27.16 4.13
N ARG A 425 -6.85 -27.40 5.01
CA ARG A 425 -6.80 -28.61 5.85
C ARG A 425 -7.99 -28.73 6.81
N ASN A 426 -8.76 -27.66 7.01
CA ASN A 426 -9.93 -27.62 7.87
C ASN A 426 -11.25 -27.55 7.10
N PHE A 427 -11.26 -27.74 5.78
CA PHE A 427 -12.49 -27.83 5.00
C PHE A 427 -13.34 -29.04 5.42
N GLY A 428 -14.66 -28.91 5.30
CA GLY A 428 -15.64 -29.90 5.73
C GLY A 428 -16.02 -29.85 7.22
N LYS A 429 -15.38 -28.98 8.02
CA LYS A 429 -15.65 -28.86 9.47
C LYS A 429 -16.77 -27.88 9.81
N GLY A 430 -17.61 -27.53 8.84
CA GLY A 430 -18.83 -26.72 9.05
C GLY A 430 -18.64 -25.20 9.02
N LEU A 431 -17.47 -24.66 8.62
CA LEU A 431 -17.26 -23.21 8.52
C LEU A 431 -18.17 -22.60 7.44
N ALA A 432 -18.32 -23.25 6.29
CA ALA A 432 -19.20 -22.80 5.22
C ALA A 432 -20.66 -22.68 5.67
N GLN A 433 -21.15 -23.64 6.46
CA GLN A 433 -22.51 -23.62 6.99
C GLN A 433 -22.69 -22.52 8.04
N TYR A 434 -21.70 -22.31 8.91
CA TYR A 434 -21.69 -21.20 9.85
C TYR A 434 -21.75 -19.84 9.15
N LEU A 435 -20.89 -19.61 8.14
CA LEU A 435 -20.87 -18.38 7.35
C LEU A 435 -22.15 -18.17 6.55
N HIS A 436 -22.79 -19.25 6.09
CA HIS A 436 -24.09 -19.17 5.41
C HIS A 436 -25.20 -18.77 6.38
N ALA A 437 -25.27 -19.39 7.56
CA ALA A 437 -26.22 -19.03 8.60
C ALA A 437 -26.04 -17.57 9.04
N GLU A 438 -24.81 -17.11 9.25
CA GLU A 438 -24.49 -15.71 9.55
C GLU A 438 -24.98 -14.76 8.45
N ALA A 439 -24.75 -15.10 7.18
CA ALA A 439 -25.19 -14.28 6.05
C ALA A 439 -26.72 -14.21 5.92
N VAL A 440 -27.43 -15.33 6.14
CA VAL A 440 -28.90 -15.38 6.11
C VAL A 440 -29.47 -14.55 7.26
N LEU A 441 -28.96 -14.71 8.49
CA LEU A 441 -29.37 -13.94 9.66
C LEU A 441 -29.13 -12.44 9.48
N ALA A 442 -27.99 -12.05 8.90
CA ALA A 442 -27.67 -10.66 8.59
C ALA A 442 -28.63 -10.09 7.53
N SER A 443 -29.01 -10.87 6.51
CA SER A 443 -29.91 -10.41 5.45
C SER A 443 -31.37 -10.25 5.90
N SER A 444 -31.81 -11.05 6.87
CA SER A 444 -33.19 -11.04 7.35
C SER A 444 -33.48 -9.97 8.40
N ASN A 445 -32.53 -9.08 8.72
CA ASN A 445 -32.64 -8.08 9.78
C ASN A 445 -33.19 -8.65 11.10
N PHE A 446 -32.87 -9.91 11.42
CA PHE A 446 -33.24 -10.48 12.71
C PHE A 446 -32.49 -9.67 13.79
N ALA A 447 -33.20 -8.73 14.40
CA ALA A 447 -32.73 -8.09 15.61
C ALA A 447 -32.49 -9.23 16.61
N PRO A 448 -31.30 -9.37 17.19
CA PRO A 448 -31.09 -10.35 18.23
C PRO A 448 -32.14 -10.04 19.29
N GLY A 449 -33.12 -10.91 19.43
CA GLY A 449 -34.01 -10.87 20.58
C GLY A 449 -33.08 -10.89 21.76
N VAL A 450 -33.05 -9.80 22.52
CA VAL A 450 -32.41 -9.79 23.83
C VAL A 450 -33.28 -10.75 24.63
N PHE A 451 -32.96 -12.03 24.58
CA PHE A 451 -33.55 -13.01 25.46
C PHE A 451 -33.02 -12.62 26.84
N ASP A 452 -33.78 -11.79 27.55
CA ASP A 452 -33.36 -11.11 28.78
C ASP A 452 -33.06 -12.09 29.94
N LYS A 453 -33.24 -13.39 29.73
CA LYS A 453 -32.86 -14.43 30.70
C LYS A 453 -32.37 -15.66 29.95
N ASP A 454 -31.09 -15.99 30.12
CA ASP A 454 -30.61 -17.38 30.03
C ASP A 454 -31.34 -18.16 31.13
N VAL A 455 -32.52 -18.70 30.82
CA VAL A 455 -33.32 -19.52 31.73
C VAL A 455 -32.53 -20.77 32.17
N GLU A 456 -31.52 -21.18 31.40
CA GLU A 456 -30.57 -22.25 31.76
C GLU A 456 -29.54 -21.87 32.83
N LYS A 457 -29.27 -20.58 33.05
CA LYS A 457 -28.23 -20.12 34.00
C LYS A 457 -28.81 -19.72 35.36
N SER A 458 -30.10 -19.44 35.43
CA SER A 458 -30.83 -19.55 36.69
C SER A 458 -30.89 -21.03 37.03
N GLY A 459 -30.05 -21.47 37.97
CA GLY A 459 -30.02 -22.83 38.53
C GLY A 459 -31.30 -23.21 39.30
N ASP A 460 -32.45 -22.68 38.90
CA ASP A 460 -33.73 -23.32 39.13
C ASP A 460 -33.73 -24.57 38.25
N PHE A 461 -33.05 -25.58 38.78
CA PHE A 461 -33.33 -26.97 38.51
C PHE A 461 -34.85 -27.05 38.50
N TYR A 462 -35.46 -27.15 37.32
CA TYR A 462 -36.81 -27.67 37.24
C TYR A 462 -36.69 -29.04 37.90
N THR A 463 -37.04 -29.12 39.18
CA THR A 463 -37.52 -30.36 39.76
C THR A 463 -38.59 -30.79 38.79
N TYR A 464 -38.25 -31.78 37.97
CA TYR A 464 -39.21 -32.55 37.21
C TYR A 464 -40.21 -33.03 38.27
N ASN A 465 -41.32 -32.33 38.41
CA ASN A 465 -42.46 -32.84 39.17
C ASN A 465 -42.93 -34.04 38.35
N GLU A 466 -42.52 -35.24 38.76
CA GLU A 466 -42.99 -36.52 38.23
C GLU A 466 -44.53 -36.67 38.31
N ASP A 467 -45.22 -35.78 39.04
CA ASP A 467 -46.67 -35.84 39.25
C ASP A 467 -47.52 -35.11 38.19
N LEU A 468 -46.92 -34.42 37.22
CA LEU A 468 -47.67 -33.93 36.07
C LEU A 468 -47.68 -34.99 34.96
N LYS A 469 -48.48 -36.04 35.18
CA LYS A 469 -49.00 -36.88 34.08
C LYS A 469 -49.68 -35.94 33.08
N PRO A 470 -49.23 -35.89 31.80
CA PRO A 470 -50.00 -35.21 30.78
C PRO A 470 -51.27 -36.02 30.55
N THR A 471 -52.37 -35.59 31.17
CA THR A 471 -53.71 -36.04 30.80
C THR A 471 -54.00 -35.43 29.44
N PHE A 472 -53.53 -36.09 28.39
CA PHE A 472 -53.96 -35.82 27.03
C PHE A 472 -55.41 -36.30 26.91
N GLN A 473 -56.37 -35.44 27.28
CA GLN A 473 -57.77 -35.67 26.95
C GLN A 473 -57.94 -35.47 25.45
N SER A 474 -57.78 -36.56 24.70
CA SER A 474 -58.22 -36.66 23.32
C SER A 474 -59.74 -36.84 23.29
N THR A 475 -60.49 -35.75 23.39
CA THR A 475 -61.92 -35.73 23.10
C THR A 475 -62.29 -34.46 22.36
N GLU A 476 -61.77 -34.32 21.15
CA GLU A 476 -62.49 -33.62 20.08
C GLU A 476 -62.41 -34.49 18.82
N ALA A 477 -63.52 -35.17 18.56
CA ALA A 477 -63.76 -35.86 17.31
C ALA A 477 -63.84 -34.80 16.20
N TRP A 478 -62.83 -34.80 15.33
CA TRP A 478 -62.90 -34.07 14.08
C TRP A 478 -64.04 -34.65 13.23
N PRO A 479 -64.96 -33.82 12.69
CA PRO A 479 -65.92 -34.30 11.73
C PRO A 479 -65.18 -34.81 10.49
N VAL A 480 -65.43 -36.08 10.14
CA VAL A 480 -65.06 -36.67 8.87
C VAL A 480 -65.85 -35.93 7.78
N THR A 481 -65.25 -34.89 7.22
CA THR A 481 -65.71 -34.28 5.97
C THR A 481 -64.92 -34.87 4.81
N ASP A 482 -65.63 -34.97 3.70
CA ASP A 482 -65.35 -35.80 2.54
C ASP A 482 -63.95 -35.65 1.93
N ALA A 483 -63.50 -36.76 1.37
CA ALA A 483 -62.28 -36.90 0.61
C ALA A 483 -62.16 -35.84 -0.49
N VAL A 484 -61.36 -34.80 -0.23
CA VAL A 484 -60.85 -33.90 -1.26
C VAL A 484 -59.84 -34.67 -2.10
N ARG A 485 -60.30 -35.05 -3.29
CA ARG A 485 -59.53 -35.65 -4.37
C ARG A 485 -58.32 -34.77 -4.70
N MET A 486 -57.11 -35.24 -4.39
CA MET A 486 -55.89 -34.53 -4.79
C MET A 486 -55.80 -34.46 -6.33
N PRO A 487 -55.55 -33.29 -6.93
CA PRO A 487 -55.22 -33.21 -8.35
C PRO A 487 -53.88 -33.91 -8.60
N GLY A 488 -53.88 -34.82 -9.58
CA GLY A 488 -52.70 -35.58 -9.98
C GLY A 488 -51.55 -34.70 -10.50
N PRO A 489 -50.35 -35.29 -10.65
CA PRO A 489 -49.16 -34.57 -11.07
C PRO A 489 -49.33 -33.99 -12.48
N VAL A 490 -49.24 -32.67 -12.59
CA VAL A 490 -49.17 -31.96 -13.87
C VAL A 490 -47.84 -32.34 -14.55
N ARG A 491 -47.92 -33.06 -15.66
CA ARG A 491 -46.79 -33.27 -16.58
C ARG A 491 -46.37 -31.92 -17.15
N GLY A 492 -45.20 -31.44 -16.76
CA GLY A 492 -44.55 -30.31 -17.42
C GLY A 492 -44.18 -30.65 -18.86
N PRO A 493 -44.18 -29.66 -19.77
CA PRO A 493 -43.77 -29.87 -21.15
C PRO A 493 -42.28 -30.26 -21.20
N GLY A 494 -42.00 -31.32 -21.97
CA GLY A 494 -40.65 -31.86 -22.14
C GLY A 494 -39.69 -30.84 -22.77
N PRO A 495 -38.37 -31.08 -22.62
CA PRO A 495 -37.36 -30.20 -23.20
C PRO A 495 -37.46 -30.22 -24.73
N ALA A 496 -37.70 -29.05 -25.30
CA ALA A 496 -37.61 -28.83 -26.73
C ALA A 496 -36.18 -29.09 -27.20
N TYR A 497 -36.05 -30.06 -28.11
CA TYR A 497 -34.85 -30.38 -28.87
C TYR A 497 -34.42 -29.14 -29.67
N GLN A 498 -33.32 -28.49 -29.28
CA GLN A 498 -32.68 -27.45 -30.07
C GLN A 498 -31.91 -28.11 -31.22
N LYS A 499 -32.37 -27.88 -32.46
CA LYS A 499 -31.65 -28.26 -33.68
C LYS A 499 -30.30 -27.52 -33.76
N PRO A 500 -29.24 -28.16 -34.30
CA PRO A 500 -27.99 -27.50 -34.59
C PRO A 500 -28.14 -26.56 -35.79
N TYR A 501 -27.70 -25.32 -35.62
CA TYR A 501 -27.49 -24.39 -36.74
C TYR A 501 -26.19 -24.80 -37.45
N ASN A 502 -26.35 -25.30 -38.68
CA ASN A 502 -25.30 -25.48 -39.66
C ASN A 502 -25.32 -24.32 -40.66
N GLY A 503 -24.13 -23.78 -40.96
CA GLY A 503 -23.83 -22.98 -42.16
C GLY A 503 -23.93 -21.46 -41.98
N LEU A 504 -23.08 -20.63 -42.57
CA LEU A 504 -22.04 -20.81 -43.60
C LEU A 504 -21.16 -19.53 -43.62
N VAL A 505 -19.89 -19.73 -44.00
CA VAL A 505 -18.96 -18.87 -44.78
C VAL A 505 -18.78 -17.42 -44.37
#